data_AF-A0A523AAK2-F1
#
_entry.id   AF-A0A523AAK2-F1
#
_cell.length_a   1.000
_cell.length_b   1.000
_cell.length_c   1.000
_cell.angle_alpha   90.00
_cell.angle_beta   90.00
_cell.angle_gamma   90.00
#
_symmetry.space_group_name_H-M   'P 1'
#
loop_
_entity.id
_entity.type
_entity.pdbx_description
1 polymer ?
#
loop_
_entity_poly.entity_id
_entity_poly.type
_entity_poly.pdbx_seq_one_letter_code
_entity_poly.pdbx_strand_id
1 'polypeptide(L)'
;GEISKACQEWGMPLLAMMYPRGEKINQFDPKAVALAARVGAELGADIVKTNFTGDVESFRKVVEGCPVPVVIAGGPKMSSVEELLQMVRMAMDAGASGVAIGRNIFQAENPTKMTRAIAMIVHENADVKTALEYLRS
;
A
#
# COMPACT_ATOMS: atom_id res chain seq x y z
N GLY A 1 10.10 18.66 -6.24
CA GLY A 1 11.30 18.05 -5.62
C GLY A 1 12.37 17.93 -6.69
N GLU A 2 13.65 17.76 -6.31
CA GLU A 2 14.74 17.63 -7.29
C GLU A 2 14.53 16.40 -8.19
N ILE A 3 14.23 15.24 -7.59
CA ILE A 3 13.99 13.99 -8.33
C ILE A 3 12.74 14.07 -9.22
N SER A 4 11.64 14.67 -8.74
CA SER A 4 10.43 14.80 -9.56
C SER A 4 10.64 15.70 -10.76
N LYS A 5 11.43 16.77 -10.63
CA LYS A 5 11.81 17.62 -11.76
C LYS A 5 12.58 16.81 -12.82
N ALA A 6 13.57 16.02 -12.40
CA ALA A 6 14.29 15.14 -13.31
C ALA A 6 13.34 14.13 -13.98
N CYS A 7 12.50 13.44 -13.22
CA CYS A 7 11.48 12.53 -13.76
C CYS A 7 10.60 13.20 -14.85
N GLN A 8 10.13 14.42 -14.62
CA GLN A 8 9.34 15.19 -15.58
C GLN A 8 10.11 15.53 -16.87
N GLU A 9 11.37 15.97 -16.75
CA GLU A 9 12.23 16.26 -17.92
C GLU A 9 12.42 15.03 -18.83
N TRP A 10 12.42 13.83 -18.24
CA TRP A 10 12.59 12.56 -18.94
C TRP A 10 11.27 11.85 -19.26
N GLY A 11 10.11 12.41 -18.89
CA GLY A 11 8.81 11.77 -19.08
C GLY A 11 8.61 10.46 -18.29
N MET A 12 9.33 10.30 -17.17
CA MET A 12 9.33 9.10 -16.34
C MET A 12 8.43 9.28 -15.11
N PRO A 13 7.44 8.40 -14.83
CA PRO A 13 6.66 8.48 -13.61
C PRO A 13 7.51 8.27 -12.33
N LEU A 14 7.19 9.01 -11.28
CA LEU A 14 7.85 8.92 -9.97
C LEU A 14 6.93 8.29 -8.93
N LEU A 15 7.35 7.15 -8.38
CA LEU A 15 6.80 6.61 -7.14
C LEU A 15 7.65 7.09 -5.94
N ALA A 16 7.03 7.80 -5.00
CA ALA A 16 7.67 8.22 -3.76
C ALA A 16 7.24 7.33 -2.58
N MET A 17 8.24 6.78 -1.87
CA MET A 17 8.01 6.01 -0.64
C MET A 17 7.97 6.94 0.57
N MET A 18 6.78 7.20 1.08
CA MET A 18 6.52 8.17 2.13
C MET A 18 6.15 7.45 3.44
N TYR A 19 7.14 7.20 4.29
CA TYR A 19 6.94 6.61 5.63
C TYR A 19 7.28 7.62 6.72
N PRO A 20 6.32 8.01 7.58
CA PRO A 20 6.64 8.82 8.75
C PRO A 20 7.51 7.99 9.70
N ARG A 21 8.77 8.39 9.88
CA ARG A 21 9.74 7.70 10.75
C ARG A 21 10.57 8.71 11.52
N GLY A 22 10.94 8.34 12.74
CA GLY A 22 11.77 9.16 13.62
C GLY A 22 11.51 8.82 15.08
N GLU A 23 12.34 9.37 15.96
CA GLU A 23 12.12 9.26 17.41
C GLU A 23 10.73 9.81 17.76
N LYS A 24 9.94 9.04 18.54
CA LYS A 24 8.57 9.40 18.98
C LYS A 24 7.53 9.50 17.85
N ILE A 25 7.83 9.04 16.63
CA ILE A 25 6.85 8.98 15.53
C ILE A 25 6.25 7.57 15.45
N ASN A 26 4.93 7.48 15.62
CA ASN A 26 4.20 6.28 15.25
C ASN A 26 3.99 6.25 13.73
N GLN A 27 4.66 5.31 13.06
CA GLN A 27 4.61 5.19 11.60
C GLN A 27 3.26 4.73 11.02
N PHE A 28 2.30 4.38 11.89
CA PHE A 28 0.94 3.98 11.53
C PHE A 28 -0.11 5.01 11.99
N ASP A 29 0.30 6.11 12.62
CA ASP A 29 -0.62 7.18 13.02
C ASP A 29 -1.28 7.80 11.77
N PRO A 30 -2.63 7.87 11.71
CA PRO A 30 -3.32 8.37 10.53
C PRO A 30 -2.93 9.78 10.11
N LYS A 31 -2.64 10.68 11.07
CA LYS A 31 -2.25 12.07 10.75
C LYS A 31 -0.84 12.12 10.21
N ALA A 32 0.09 11.36 10.81
CA ALA A 32 1.47 11.28 10.35
C ALA A 32 1.55 10.68 8.94
N VAL A 33 0.78 9.62 8.66
CA VAL A 33 0.71 8.97 7.35
C VAL A 33 0.09 9.91 6.31
N ALA A 34 -1.04 10.56 6.63
CA ALA A 34 -1.68 11.53 5.73
C ALA A 34 -0.75 12.70 5.36
N LEU A 35 -0.04 13.25 6.36
CA LEU A 35 0.93 14.32 6.13
C LEU A 35 2.07 13.86 5.22
N ALA A 36 2.66 12.70 5.49
CA ALA A 36 3.76 12.18 4.68
C ALA A 36 3.31 11.91 3.23
N ALA A 37 2.12 11.34 3.04
CA ALA A 37 1.55 11.10 1.72
C ALA A 37 1.32 12.41 0.96
N ARG A 38 0.69 13.40 1.60
CA ARG A 38 0.45 14.72 1.00
C ARG A 38 1.75 15.42 0.62
N VAL A 39 2.76 15.39 1.49
CA VAL A 39 4.08 15.97 1.18
C VAL A 39 4.71 15.31 -0.05
N GLY A 40 4.62 13.98 -0.18
CA GLY A 40 5.14 13.28 -1.36
C GLY A 40 4.47 13.75 -2.66
N ALA A 41 3.15 13.87 -2.63
CA ALA A 41 2.37 14.35 -3.77
C ALA A 41 2.68 15.83 -4.11
N GLU A 42 2.73 16.72 -3.12
CA GLU A 42 3.07 18.15 -3.32
C GLU A 42 4.51 18.35 -3.82
N LEU A 43 5.41 17.42 -3.48
CA LEU A 43 6.76 17.40 -4.04
C LEU A 43 6.81 16.90 -5.48
N GLY A 44 5.70 16.45 -6.07
CA GLY A 44 5.59 16.04 -7.47
C GLY A 44 5.74 14.54 -7.71
N ALA A 45 5.39 13.69 -6.75
CA ALA A 45 5.27 12.26 -6.99
C ALA A 45 3.98 11.94 -7.78
N ASP A 46 4.05 11.02 -8.72
CA ASP A 46 2.90 10.51 -9.47
C ASP A 46 2.18 9.38 -8.73
N ILE A 47 2.90 8.66 -7.85
CA ILE A 47 2.35 7.61 -6.98
C ILE A 47 2.99 7.74 -5.61
N VAL A 48 2.20 7.60 -4.55
CA VAL A 48 2.69 7.54 -3.18
C VAL A 48 2.57 6.12 -2.64
N LYS A 49 3.66 5.59 -2.10
CA LYS A 49 3.68 4.35 -1.33
C LYS A 49 3.81 4.66 0.15
N THR A 50 2.89 4.17 0.97
CA THR A 50 2.90 4.42 2.43
C THR A 50 2.43 3.22 3.26
N ASN A 51 2.33 3.36 4.58
CA ASN A 51 1.83 2.33 5.47
C ASN A 51 0.30 2.37 5.57
N PHE A 52 -0.35 1.21 5.68
CA PHE A 52 -1.75 1.14 6.07
C PHE A 52 -1.94 1.57 7.54
N THR A 53 -3.00 2.31 7.85
CA THR A 53 -3.22 2.92 9.18
C THR A 53 -4.00 2.03 10.16
N GLY A 54 -4.39 0.83 9.71
CA GLY A 54 -4.99 -0.21 10.56
C GLY A 54 -6.47 -0.47 10.30
N ASP A 55 -7.20 0.52 9.78
CA ASP A 55 -8.62 0.40 9.45
C ASP A 55 -9.01 1.22 8.22
N VAL A 56 -10.19 0.92 7.68
CA VAL A 56 -10.70 1.50 6.44
C VAL A 56 -10.99 3.01 6.60
N GLU A 57 -11.56 3.43 7.72
CA GLU A 57 -11.99 4.83 7.90
C GLU A 57 -10.80 5.77 8.08
N SER A 58 -9.79 5.36 8.85
CA SER A 58 -8.58 6.13 9.04
C SER A 58 -7.77 6.20 7.75
N PHE A 59 -7.67 5.10 6.99
CA PHE A 59 -6.89 5.09 5.75
C PHE A 59 -7.60 5.84 4.62
N ARG A 60 -8.94 5.86 4.59
CA ARG A 60 -9.70 6.65 3.62
C ARG A 60 -9.33 8.13 3.67
N LYS A 61 -9.11 8.69 4.87
CA LYS A 61 -8.65 10.08 5.03
C LYS A 61 -7.27 10.33 4.43
N VAL A 62 -6.38 9.33 4.46
CA VAL A 62 -5.06 9.40 3.81
C VAL A 62 -5.23 9.47 2.30
N VAL A 63 -6.05 8.57 1.73
CA VAL A 63 -6.32 8.50 0.29
C VAL A 63 -6.99 9.78 -0.20
N GLU A 64 -8.06 10.24 0.44
CA GLU A 64 -8.77 11.47 0.08
C GLU A 64 -7.89 12.73 0.22
N GLY A 65 -6.94 12.72 1.16
CA GLY A 65 -6.00 13.81 1.37
C GLY A 65 -4.82 13.84 0.39
N CYS A 66 -4.62 12.79 -0.41
CA CYS A 66 -3.51 12.65 -1.35
C CYS A 66 -4.02 12.77 -2.79
N PRO A 67 -3.61 13.79 -3.57
CA PRO A 67 -4.17 14.04 -4.90
C PRO A 67 -3.68 13.06 -5.98
N VAL A 68 -2.83 12.09 -5.62
CA VAL A 68 -2.25 11.09 -6.52
C VAL A 68 -2.48 9.68 -5.96
N PRO A 69 -2.49 8.62 -6.82
CA PRO A 69 -2.67 7.24 -6.40
C PRO A 69 -1.82 6.84 -5.18
N VAL A 70 -2.48 6.22 -4.20
CA VAL A 70 -1.83 5.72 -2.98
C VAL A 70 -1.79 4.20 -3.00
N VAL A 71 -0.61 3.62 -2.80
CA VAL A 71 -0.41 2.17 -2.65
C VAL A 71 0.13 1.84 -1.26
N ILE A 72 -0.33 0.74 -0.66
CA ILE A 72 0.16 0.33 0.66
C ILE A 72 1.38 -0.59 0.57
N ALA A 73 2.29 -0.44 1.52
CA ALA A 73 3.37 -1.39 1.75
C ALA A 73 2.85 -2.63 2.51
N GLY A 74 3.43 -3.80 2.21
CA GLY A 74 3.09 -5.05 2.91
C GLY A 74 3.71 -5.22 4.30
N GLY A 75 4.58 -4.31 4.75
CA GLY A 75 5.21 -4.41 6.07
C GLY A 75 6.20 -5.59 6.24
N PRO A 76 6.49 -6.01 7.49
CA PRO A 76 7.21 -7.26 7.79
C PRO A 76 6.41 -8.50 7.38
N LYS A 77 7.06 -9.67 7.37
CA LYS A 77 6.35 -10.93 7.18
C LYS A 77 5.34 -11.08 8.30
N MET A 78 4.07 -11.22 7.95
CA MET A 78 2.99 -11.47 8.88
C MET A 78 2.95 -12.96 9.24
N SER A 79 2.54 -13.27 10.47
CA SER A 79 2.33 -14.64 10.92
C SER A 79 1.07 -15.26 10.32
N SER A 80 0.11 -14.45 9.91
CA SER A 80 -1.15 -14.88 9.30
C SER A 80 -1.28 -14.37 7.88
N VAL A 81 -1.55 -15.29 6.95
CA VAL A 81 -1.91 -14.97 5.56
C VAL A 81 -3.28 -14.32 5.49
N GLU A 82 -4.21 -14.72 6.34
CA GLU A 82 -5.55 -14.12 6.40
C GLU A 82 -5.48 -12.65 6.81
N GLU A 83 -4.66 -12.31 7.82
CA GLU A 83 -4.46 -10.91 8.23
C GLU A 83 -3.86 -10.06 7.11
N LEU A 84 -2.91 -10.62 6.34
CA LEU A 84 -2.35 -9.95 5.16
C LEU A 84 -3.42 -9.67 4.11
N LEU A 85 -4.21 -10.69 3.74
CA LEU A 85 -5.26 -10.55 2.73
C LEU A 85 -6.36 -9.59 3.21
N GLN A 86 -6.68 -9.61 4.50
CA GLN A 86 -7.61 -8.66 5.14
C GLN A 86 -7.07 -7.22 5.07
N MET A 87 -5.78 -7.01 5.38
CA MET A 87 -5.14 -5.69 5.22
C MET A 87 -5.21 -5.20 3.77
N VAL A 88 -4.94 -6.06 2.78
CA VAL A 88 -5.06 -5.72 1.36
C VAL A 88 -6.50 -5.32 1.02
N ARG A 89 -7.49 -6.13 1.41
CA ARG A 89 -8.92 -5.86 1.16
C ARG A 89 -9.36 -4.53 1.77
N MET A 90 -9.03 -4.29 3.04
CA MET A 90 -9.37 -3.04 3.74
C MET A 90 -8.71 -1.82 3.09
N ALA A 91 -7.47 -1.94 2.62
CA ALA A 91 -6.81 -0.85 1.91
C ALA A 91 -7.51 -0.53 0.58
N MET A 92 -7.90 -1.55 -0.19
CA MET A 92 -8.69 -1.36 -1.40
C MET A 92 -10.06 -0.73 -1.10
N ASP A 93 -10.75 -1.15 -0.02
CA ASP A 93 -12.04 -0.60 0.42
C ASP A 93 -11.95 0.85 0.91
N ALA A 94 -10.75 1.27 1.34
CA ALA A 94 -10.43 2.65 1.71
C ALA A 94 -10.10 3.52 0.49
N GLY A 95 -10.00 2.95 -0.72
CA GLY A 95 -9.69 3.66 -1.96
C GLY A 95 -8.23 3.63 -2.37
N ALA A 96 -7.40 2.76 -1.78
CA ALA A 96 -6.04 2.55 -2.28
C ALA A 96 -6.06 2.11 -3.75
N SER A 97 -5.09 2.57 -4.54
CA SER A 97 -4.95 2.21 -5.94
C SER A 97 -4.17 0.92 -6.17
N GLY A 98 -3.76 0.24 -5.09
CA GLY A 98 -3.05 -1.03 -5.14
C GLY A 98 -2.13 -1.26 -3.95
N VAL A 99 -1.25 -2.25 -4.10
CA VAL A 99 -0.31 -2.67 -3.05
C VAL A 99 1.08 -2.91 -3.61
N ALA A 100 2.10 -2.69 -2.78
CA ALA A 100 3.50 -2.93 -3.10
C ALA A 100 4.14 -3.80 -2.01
N ILE A 101 3.85 -5.10 -2.09
CA ILE A 101 4.17 -6.13 -1.10
C ILE A 101 5.46 -6.86 -1.50
N GLY A 102 6.40 -6.98 -0.55
CA GLY A 102 7.67 -7.70 -0.73
C GLY A 102 7.70 -9.00 0.07
N ARG A 103 8.16 -8.91 1.33
CA ARG A 103 8.45 -10.07 2.21
C ARG A 103 7.31 -11.09 2.28
N ASN A 104 6.06 -10.63 2.36
CA ASN A 104 4.92 -11.54 2.43
C ASN A 104 4.70 -12.38 1.15
N ILE A 105 5.24 -11.98 0.01
CA ILE A 105 5.21 -12.76 -1.23
C ILE A 105 6.43 -13.67 -1.32
N PHE A 106 7.65 -13.11 -1.31
CA PHE A 106 8.85 -13.91 -1.58
C PHE A 106 9.26 -14.83 -0.42
N GLN A 107 8.70 -14.64 0.79
CA GLN A 107 8.88 -15.55 1.93
C GLN A 107 7.65 -16.45 2.18
N ALA A 108 6.66 -16.43 1.28
CA ALA A 108 5.56 -17.38 1.30
C ALA A 108 6.03 -18.76 0.86
N GLU A 109 5.31 -19.80 1.27
CA GLU A 109 5.56 -21.18 0.82
C GLU A 109 5.43 -21.30 -0.70
N ASN A 110 4.43 -20.63 -1.28
CA ASN A 110 4.25 -20.54 -2.72
C ASN A 110 4.06 -19.06 -3.14
N PRO A 111 5.15 -18.36 -3.55
CA PRO A 111 5.09 -16.97 -3.96
C PRO A 111 4.14 -16.71 -5.14
N THR A 112 4.04 -17.63 -6.09
CA THR A 112 3.15 -17.51 -7.25
C THR A 112 1.68 -17.49 -6.81
N LYS A 113 1.28 -18.45 -5.97
CA LYS A 113 -0.09 -18.48 -5.42
C LYS A 113 -0.37 -17.25 -4.55
N MET A 114 0.58 -16.84 -3.72
CA MET A 114 0.42 -15.63 -2.90
C MET A 114 0.20 -14.37 -3.75
N THR A 115 1.02 -14.17 -4.77
CA THR A 115 0.86 -13.05 -5.71
C THR A 115 -0.52 -13.10 -6.39
N ARG A 116 -0.96 -14.28 -6.84
CA ARG A 116 -2.26 -14.42 -7.50
C ARG A 116 -3.43 -14.14 -6.54
N ALA A 117 -3.37 -14.63 -5.31
CA ALA A 117 -4.39 -14.36 -4.28
C ALA A 117 -4.53 -12.85 -4.00
N ILE A 118 -3.40 -12.14 -3.87
CA ILE A 118 -3.40 -10.67 -3.72
C ILE A 118 -3.97 -9.99 -4.98
N ALA A 119 -3.58 -10.44 -6.17
CA ALA A 119 -4.07 -9.90 -7.43
C ALA A 119 -5.59 -10.08 -7.61
N MET A 120 -6.16 -11.18 -7.13
CA MET A 120 -7.62 -11.39 -7.14
C MET A 120 -8.34 -10.32 -6.31
N ILE A 121 -7.80 -9.93 -5.16
CA ILE A 121 -8.39 -8.86 -4.34
C ILE A 121 -8.23 -7.50 -5.04
N VAL A 122 -7.04 -7.19 -5.54
CA VAL A 122 -6.70 -5.87 -6.10
C VAL A 122 -7.36 -5.62 -7.46
N HIS A 123 -7.42 -6.62 -8.34
CA HIS A 123 -7.84 -6.46 -9.73
C HIS A 123 -9.19 -7.09 -10.06
N GLU A 124 -9.62 -8.11 -9.30
CA GLU A 124 -10.86 -8.86 -9.58
C GLU A 124 -11.92 -8.64 -8.49
N ASN A 125 -11.62 -7.75 -7.52
CA ASN A 125 -12.48 -7.43 -6.38
C ASN A 125 -12.93 -8.65 -5.56
N ALA A 126 -12.11 -9.71 -5.52
CA ALA A 126 -12.38 -10.89 -4.71
C ALA A 126 -12.39 -10.54 -3.21
N ASP A 127 -13.16 -11.30 -2.44
CA ASP A 127 -13.11 -11.26 -0.98
C ASP A 127 -11.97 -12.10 -0.42
N VAL A 128 -11.69 -11.93 0.88
CA VAL A 128 -10.59 -12.63 1.57
C VAL A 128 -10.81 -14.14 1.58
N LYS A 129 -12.07 -14.58 1.71
CA LYS A 129 -12.43 -16.01 1.75
C LYS A 129 -12.06 -16.70 0.44
N THR A 130 -12.44 -16.12 -0.69
CA THR A 130 -12.14 -16.63 -2.03
C THR A 130 -10.63 -16.70 -2.27
N ALA A 131 -9.89 -15.66 -1.87
CA ALA A 131 -8.43 -15.64 -1.98
C ALA A 131 -7.76 -16.72 -1.11
N LEU A 132 -8.27 -16.98 0.11
CA LEU A 132 -7.79 -18.05 0.98
C LEU A 132 -8.09 -19.44 0.43
N GLU A 133 -9.27 -19.66 -0.15
CA GLU A 133 -9.64 -20.92 -0.80
C GLU A 133 -8.69 -21.23 -1.96
N TYR A 134 -8.37 -20.23 -2.79
CA TYR A 134 -7.39 -20.37 -3.87
C TYR A 134 -5.99 -20.77 -3.38
N LEU A 135 -5.56 -20.31 -2.21
CA LEU A 135 -4.27 -20.71 -1.65
C LEU A 135 -4.24 -22.19 -1.22
N ARG A 136 -5.40 -22.76 -0.87
CA ARG A 136 -5.56 -24.14 -0.39
C ARG A 136 -5.74 -25.16 -1.51
N SER A 137 -6.27 -24.75 -2.66
CA SER A 137 -6.35 -25.58 -3.89
C SER A 137 -4.98 -25.75 -4.51
#